data_AF-A0A357I5B0-F1
#
_entry.id   AF-A0A357I5B0-F1
#
_cell.length_a   1.000
_cell.length_b   1.000
_cell.length_c   1.000
_cell.angle_alpha   90.00
_cell.angle_beta   90.00
_cell.angle_gamma   90.00
#
_symmetry.space_group_name_H-M   'P 1'
#
loop_
_entity.id
_entity.type
_entity.pdbx_description
1 polymer ?
#
loop_
_entity_poly.entity_id
_entity_poly.type
_entity_poly.pdbx_seq_one_letter_code
_entity_poly.pdbx_strand_id
1 'polypeptide(L)'
;MTNWTTLTLTDLEDYLLAPQIAALRTAALADGQDDPVARTIADVVIEVRNRVAQCGTNKVSPTAGTIPPELLVHAAYIALERAQGRIPSLTLEDFQIRMANEARKILREVGKCDFKITQPSDGIETTDVISGGGASIIAGNSRPYGRDQLQHL
;
A
#
# COMPACT_ATOMS: atom_id res chain seq x y z
N MET A 1 -12.90 8.78 17.92
CA MET A 1 -12.33 9.40 16.72
C MET A 1 -10.84 9.12 16.73
N THR A 2 -10.30 8.66 15.61
CA THR A 2 -8.87 8.36 15.49
C THR A 2 -8.04 9.66 15.43
N ASN A 3 -6.82 9.64 15.94
CA ASN A 3 -5.80 10.69 15.74
C ASN A 3 -5.00 10.50 14.44
N TRP A 4 -5.34 9.49 13.65
CA TRP A 4 -4.85 9.33 12.29
C TRP A 4 -5.54 10.30 11.33
N THR A 5 -4.87 10.61 10.22
CA THR A 5 -5.32 11.58 9.22
C THR A 5 -5.78 10.87 7.94
N THR A 6 -6.60 11.53 7.14
CA THR A 6 -7.04 11.06 5.83
C THR A 6 -6.25 11.78 4.76
N LEU A 7 -5.67 11.04 3.81
CA LEU A 7 -5.04 11.66 2.64
C LEU A 7 -6.15 12.17 1.71
N THR A 8 -6.26 13.49 1.56
CA THR A 8 -7.22 14.13 0.67
C THR A 8 -6.56 14.69 -0.59
N LEU A 9 -7.37 15.08 -1.58
CA LEU A 9 -6.86 15.78 -2.75
C LEU A 9 -6.25 17.14 -2.37
N THR A 10 -6.83 17.84 -1.40
CA THR A 10 -6.30 19.12 -0.91
C THR A 10 -4.91 18.95 -0.31
N ASP A 11 -4.67 17.86 0.43
CA ASP A 11 -3.32 17.56 0.92
C ASP A 11 -2.33 17.37 -0.23
N LEU A 12 -2.75 16.69 -1.32
CA LEU A 12 -1.90 16.59 -2.51
C LEU A 12 -1.61 17.96 -3.12
N GLU A 13 -2.60 18.86 -3.17
CA GLU A 13 -2.45 20.22 -3.70
C GLU A 13 -1.59 21.14 -2.81
N ASP A 14 -1.57 20.90 -1.49
CA ASP A 14 -0.79 21.68 -0.52
C ASP A 14 0.68 21.21 -0.44
N TYR A 15 0.91 19.89 -0.46
CA TYR A 15 2.26 19.32 -0.38
C TYR A 15 2.97 19.24 -1.72
N LEU A 16 2.21 19.18 -2.83
CA LEU A 16 2.73 19.07 -4.19
C LEU A 16 2.32 20.31 -4.96
N LEU A 17 2.99 20.57 -6.08
CA LEU A 17 2.67 21.73 -6.91
C LEU A 17 1.23 21.57 -7.44
N ALA A 18 0.27 22.34 -6.91
CA ALA A 18 -1.12 22.39 -7.39
C ALA A 18 -1.28 22.42 -8.93
N PRO A 19 -0.39 23.11 -9.70
CA PRO A 19 -0.41 23.03 -11.17
C PRO A 19 -0.26 21.61 -11.74
N GLN A 20 0.48 20.73 -11.07
CA GLN A 20 0.70 19.36 -11.51
C GLN A 20 -0.52 18.47 -11.30
N ILE A 21 -1.22 18.64 -10.18
CA ILE A 21 -2.50 17.96 -9.92
C ILE A 21 -3.56 18.43 -10.93
N ALA A 22 -3.60 19.72 -11.24
CA ALA A 22 -4.49 20.26 -12.27
C ALA A 22 -4.18 19.69 -13.67
N ALA A 23 -2.90 19.57 -14.03
CA ALA A 23 -2.47 18.96 -15.29
C ALA A 23 -2.89 17.48 -15.38
N LEU A 24 -2.71 16.72 -14.29
CA LEU A 24 -3.12 15.32 -14.18
C LEU A 24 -4.61 15.12 -14.42
N ARG A 25 -5.43 15.92 -13.75
CA ARG A 25 -6.89 15.83 -13.89
C ARG A 25 -7.36 16.26 -15.28
N THR A 26 -6.74 17.30 -15.85
CA THR A 26 -7.06 17.76 -17.21
C THR A 26 -6.71 16.70 -18.26
N ALA A 27 -5.56 16.05 -18.14
CA ALA A 27 -5.15 14.97 -19.05
C ALA A 27 -6.08 13.75 -18.95
N ALA A 28 -6.45 13.34 -17.74
CA ALA A 28 -7.38 12.22 -17.53
C ALA A 28 -8.78 12.47 -18.13
N LEU A 29 -9.30 13.69 -17.95
CA LEU A 29 -10.61 14.08 -18.49
C LEU A 29 -10.58 14.16 -20.03
N ALA A 30 -9.45 14.54 -20.63
CA ALA A 30 -9.30 14.55 -22.09
C ALA A 30 -9.38 13.15 -22.70
N ASP A 31 -8.91 12.14 -21.98
CA ASP A 31 -8.98 10.73 -22.39
C ASP A 31 -10.33 10.06 -22.01
N GLY A 32 -11.26 10.81 -21.40
CA GLY A 32 -12.57 10.32 -20.97
C GLY A 32 -12.51 9.30 -19.81
N GLN A 33 -11.42 9.28 -19.05
CA GLN A 33 -11.21 8.34 -17.94
C GLN A 33 -11.69 8.93 -16.61
N ASP A 34 -12.09 8.05 -15.69
CA ASP A 34 -12.34 8.43 -14.29
C ASP A 34 -11.08 9.02 -13.65
N ASP A 35 -11.24 9.95 -12.69
CA ASP A 35 -10.14 10.64 -12.02
C ASP A 35 -9.11 9.63 -11.45
N PRO A 36 -7.91 9.52 -12.05
CA PRO A 36 -6.94 8.51 -11.66
C PRO A 36 -6.36 8.82 -10.28
N VAL A 37 -6.43 10.07 -9.82
CA VAL A 37 -5.85 10.51 -8.55
C VAL A 37 -6.65 9.93 -7.39
N ALA A 38 -7.99 10.03 -7.42
CA ALA A 38 -8.85 9.55 -6.35
C ALA A 38 -8.71 8.03 -6.10
N ARG A 39 -8.70 7.24 -7.18
CA ARG A 39 -8.49 5.79 -7.07
C ARG A 39 -7.09 5.45 -6.54
N THR A 40 -6.08 6.19 -6.98
CA THR A 40 -4.70 5.95 -6.56
C THR A 40 -4.48 6.31 -5.09
N ILE A 41 -5.13 7.37 -4.58
CA ILE A 41 -5.13 7.70 -3.15
C ILE A 41 -5.65 6.51 -2.34
N ALA A 42 -6.79 5.93 -2.72
CA ALA A 42 -7.37 4.80 -2.01
C ALA A 42 -6.44 3.57 -2.00
N ASP A 43 -5.86 3.24 -3.17
CA ASP A 43 -4.91 2.13 -3.31
C ASP A 43 -3.67 2.33 -2.42
N VAL A 44 -3.11 3.54 -2.38
CA VAL A 44 -1.93 3.87 -1.58
C VAL A 44 -2.23 3.88 -0.08
N VAL A 45 -3.39 4.40 0.33
CA VAL A 45 -3.80 4.37 1.74
C VAL A 45 -3.92 2.92 2.24
N ILE A 46 -4.51 2.03 1.44
CA ILE A 46 -4.58 0.60 1.76
C ILE A 46 -3.18 0.00 1.90
N GLU A 47 -2.27 0.32 0.98
CA GLU A 47 -0.88 -0.15 1.07
C GLU A 47 -0.18 0.33 2.33
N VAL A 48 -0.27 1.62 2.66
CA VAL A 48 0.35 2.19 3.86
C VAL A 48 -0.18 1.49 5.11
N ARG A 49 -1.50 1.28 5.19
CA ARG A 49 -2.13 0.56 6.31
C ARG A 49 -1.65 -0.88 6.41
N ASN A 50 -1.49 -1.58 5.29
CA ASN A 50 -0.94 -2.93 5.26
C ASN A 50 0.53 -2.96 5.71
N ARG A 51 1.33 -1.94 5.36
CA ARG A 51 2.72 -1.81 5.83
C ARG A 51 2.79 -1.55 7.33
N VAL A 52 1.90 -0.71 7.86
CA VAL A 52 1.77 -0.51 9.31
C VAL A 52 1.43 -1.82 10.00
N ALA A 53 0.48 -2.58 9.45
CA ALA A 53 0.03 -3.88 9.99
C ALA A 53 1.09 -4.98 9.95
N GLN A 54 2.12 -4.87 9.10
CA GLN A 54 3.22 -5.86 9.04
C GLN A 54 4.07 -5.86 10.30
N CYS A 55 4.13 -4.73 11.00
CA CYS A 55 4.84 -4.62 12.25
C CYS A 55 3.92 -5.05 13.40
N GLY A 56 4.21 -6.18 14.03
CA GLY A 56 3.36 -6.74 15.11
C GLY A 56 3.28 -5.88 16.38
N THR A 57 4.08 -4.82 16.52
CA THR A 57 3.97 -3.86 17.62
C THR A 57 3.04 -2.68 17.29
N ASN A 58 2.60 -2.55 16.04
CA ASN A 58 1.73 -1.46 15.60
C ASN A 58 0.26 -1.87 15.64
N LYS A 59 -0.58 -0.91 16.04
CA LYS A 59 -2.03 -1.03 15.95
C LYS A 59 -2.54 -0.35 14.70
N VAL A 60 -3.65 -0.86 14.18
CA VAL A 60 -4.32 -0.27 13.00
C VAL A 60 -5.68 0.26 13.44
N SER A 61 -5.98 1.49 13.02
CA SER A 61 -7.31 2.07 13.25
C SER A 61 -8.36 1.29 12.43
N PRO A 62 -9.53 0.92 12.99
CA PRO A 62 -10.64 0.37 12.22
C PRO A 62 -11.24 1.39 11.24
N THR A 63 -10.99 2.68 11.45
CA THR A 63 -11.44 3.73 10.54
C THR A 63 -10.76 3.57 9.19
N ALA A 64 -11.54 3.25 8.14
CA ALA A 64 -11.03 3.11 6.78
C ALA A 64 -10.58 4.47 6.23
N GLY A 65 -9.58 4.47 5.34
CA GLY A 65 -9.10 5.69 4.70
C GLY A 65 -8.11 6.53 5.52
N THR A 66 -7.79 6.13 6.76
CA THR A 66 -6.87 6.88 7.62
C THR A 66 -5.48 6.25 7.70
N ILE A 67 -4.45 7.08 7.88
CA ILE A 67 -3.03 6.72 8.01
C ILE A 67 -2.36 7.53 9.13
N PRO A 68 -1.22 7.06 9.67
CA PRO A 68 -0.41 7.86 10.57
C PRO A 68 0.00 9.21 9.93
N PRO A 69 -0.04 10.32 10.67
CA PRO A 69 0.25 11.65 10.13
C PRO A 69 1.67 11.78 9.57
N GLU A 70 2.65 11.06 10.13
CA GLU A 70 4.03 11.05 9.66
C GLU A 70 4.17 10.44 8.25
N LEU A 71 3.22 9.58 7.85
CA LEU A 71 3.24 8.90 6.56
C LEU A 71 2.45 9.65 5.49
N LEU A 72 1.80 10.77 5.81
CA LEU A 72 0.95 11.51 4.88
C LEU A 72 1.74 11.99 3.65
N VAL A 73 2.87 12.67 3.86
CA VAL A 73 3.70 13.19 2.76
C VAL A 73 4.27 12.05 1.90
N HIS A 74 4.69 10.95 2.54
CA HIS A 74 5.21 9.79 1.84
C HIS A 74 4.13 9.11 1.00
N ALA A 75 2.91 8.96 1.54
CA ALA A 75 1.76 8.45 0.80
C ALA A 75 1.39 9.36 -0.39
N ALA A 76 1.46 10.69 -0.21
CA ALA A 76 1.20 11.66 -1.27
C ALA A 76 2.15 11.48 -2.48
N TYR A 77 3.46 11.35 -2.25
CA TYR A 77 4.43 11.14 -3.33
C TYR A 77 4.23 9.82 -4.08
N ILE A 78 3.88 8.74 -3.38
CA ILE A 78 3.59 7.45 -4.03
C ILE A 78 2.30 7.54 -4.85
N ALA A 79 1.28 8.24 -4.34
CA ALA A 79 0.03 8.43 -5.06
C ALA A 79 0.24 9.26 -6.34
N LEU A 80 1.05 10.31 -6.27
CA LEU A 80 1.40 11.13 -7.43
C LEU A 80 2.11 10.32 -8.51
N GLU A 81 3.15 9.58 -8.12
CA GLU A 81 3.94 8.77 -9.05
C GLU A 81 3.07 7.74 -9.79
N ARG A 82 2.17 7.07 -9.06
CA ARG A 82 1.24 6.10 -9.64
C ARG A 82 0.19 6.74 -10.53
N ALA A 83 -0.32 7.92 -10.16
CA ALA A 83 -1.29 8.65 -10.97
C ALA A 83 -0.65 9.13 -12.28
N GLN A 84 0.56 9.69 -12.23
CA GLN A 84 1.32 10.10 -13.42
C GLN A 84 1.70 8.92 -14.31
N GLY A 85 2.14 7.80 -13.73
CA GLY A 85 2.48 6.60 -14.48
C GLY A 85 1.32 6.01 -15.29
N ARG A 86 0.07 6.41 -15.02
CA ARG A 86 -1.11 6.03 -15.81
C ARG A 86 -1.35 6.93 -17.02
N ILE A 87 -0.74 8.11 -17.09
CA ILE A 87 -0.94 9.10 -18.14
C ILE A 87 0.36 9.21 -18.96
N PRO A 88 0.42 8.61 -20.18
CA PRO A 88 1.65 8.55 -20.97
C PRO A 88 2.23 9.91 -21.38
N SER A 89 1.41 10.96 -21.38
CA SER A 89 1.81 12.33 -21.76
C SER A 89 2.50 13.10 -20.64
N LEU A 90 2.51 12.58 -19.42
CA LEU A 90 3.12 13.22 -18.27
C LEU A 90 4.41 12.50 -17.86
N THR A 91 5.49 13.27 -17.75
CA THR A 91 6.78 12.78 -17.29
C THR A 91 6.99 13.13 -15.83
N LEU A 92 7.41 12.14 -15.05
CA LEU A 92 7.85 12.33 -13.68
C LEU A 92 9.18 13.09 -13.65
N GLU A 93 9.29 14.10 -12.79
CA GLU A 93 10.56 14.78 -12.54
C GLU A 93 11.49 13.91 -11.68
N ASP A 94 12.81 14.04 -11.86
CA ASP A 94 13.82 13.30 -11.08
C ASP A 94 13.65 13.49 -9.56
N PHE A 95 13.22 14.68 -9.14
CA PHE A 95 12.89 14.94 -7.73
C PHE A 95 11.73 14.07 -7.26
N GLN A 96 10.67 13.92 -8.05
CA GLN A 96 9.46 13.15 -7.71
C GLN A 96 9.78 11.66 -7.63
N ILE A 97 10.59 11.16 -8.56
CA ILE A 97 11.09 9.78 -8.53
C ILE A 97 11.91 9.52 -7.26
N ARG A 98 12.81 10.45 -6.90
CA ARG A 98 13.61 10.34 -5.66
C ARG A 98 12.73 10.35 -4.41
N MET A 99 11.75 11.25 -4.34
CA MET A 99 10.84 11.34 -3.19
C MET A 99 9.94 10.10 -3.06
N ALA A 100 9.44 9.57 -4.18
CA ALA A 100 8.67 8.33 -4.18
C ALA A 100 9.52 7.12 -3.76
N ASN A 101 10.80 7.06 -4.16
CA ASN A 101 11.71 6.02 -3.72
C ASN A 101 12.04 6.09 -2.23
N GLU A 102 12.23 7.30 -1.69
CA GLU A 102 12.43 7.50 -0.25
C GLU A 102 11.16 7.14 0.52
N ALA A 103 9.98 7.53 0.04
CA ALA A 103 8.70 7.14 0.62
C ALA A 103 8.55 5.61 0.71
N ARG A 104 8.88 4.88 -0.35
CA ARG A 104 8.89 3.40 -0.32
C ARG A 104 9.89 2.84 0.69
N LYS A 105 11.03 3.50 0.91
CA LYS A 105 12.02 3.10 1.91
C LYS A 105 11.47 3.26 3.31
N ILE A 106 10.89 4.42 3.64
CA ILE A 106 10.23 4.66 4.92
C ILE A 106 9.11 3.64 5.16
N LEU A 107 8.25 3.36 4.17
CA LEU A 107 7.20 2.34 4.32
C LEU A 107 7.74 0.93 4.59
N ARG A 108 8.92 0.59 4.06
CA ARG A 108 9.60 -0.67 4.39
C ARG A 108 10.15 -0.67 5.82
N GLU A 109 10.67 0.45 6.30
CA GLU A 109 11.16 0.60 7.68
C GLU A 109 10.01 0.53 8.69
N VAL A 110 8.84 1.11 8.38
CA VAL A 110 7.60 0.96 9.17
C VAL A 110 7.21 -0.51 9.28
N GLY A 111 7.20 -1.25 8.17
CA GLY A 111 6.87 -2.68 8.18
C GLY A 111 7.88 -3.55 8.93
N LYS A 112 9.13 -3.07 9.08
CA LYS A 112 10.18 -3.74 9.87
C LYS A 112 10.19 -3.33 11.35
N CYS A 113 9.26 -2.49 11.80
CA CYS A 113 9.27 -1.89 13.13
C CYS A 113 10.47 -0.97 13.42
N ASP A 114 11.17 -0.49 12.39
CA ASP A 114 12.37 0.36 12.54
C ASP A 114 12.02 1.87 12.49
N PHE A 115 10.86 2.21 11.92
CA PHE A 115 10.31 3.56 11.91
C PHE A 115 9.13 3.68 12.89
N LYS A 116 9.22 4.64 13.82
CA LYS A 116 8.16 4.89 14.80
C LYS A 116 7.02 5.70 14.18
N ILE A 117 5.80 5.23 14.37
CA ILE A 117 4.58 5.92 13.92
C ILE A 117 3.71 6.30 15.12
N THR A 118 2.88 7.32 14.94
CA THR A 118 1.82 7.62 15.92
C THR A 118 0.79 6.50 15.93
N GLN A 119 0.57 5.92 17.11
CA GLN A 119 -0.45 4.88 17.29
C GLN A 119 -1.86 5.49 17.26
N PRO A 120 -2.84 4.79 16.67
CA PRO A 120 -4.22 5.24 16.62
C PRO A 120 -4.84 5.21 18.02
N SER A 121 -5.60 6.25 18.38
CA SER A 121 -6.36 6.36 19.63
C SER A 121 -7.48 5.33 19.73
N ASP A 122 -7.92 4.78 18.60
CA ASP A 122 -8.90 3.72 18.43
C ASP A 122 -8.27 2.40 17.95
N GLY A 123 -6.96 2.24 18.17
CA GLY A 123 -6.20 1.11 17.64
C GLY A 123 -6.69 -0.25 18.14
N ILE A 124 -6.95 -1.14 17.18
CA ILE A 124 -7.16 -2.56 17.45
C ILE A 124 -5.82 -3.25 17.26
N GLU A 125 -5.47 -4.17 18.17
CA GLU A 125 -4.29 -5.03 17.99
C GLU A 125 -4.43 -5.75 16.65
N THR A 126 -3.35 -5.74 15.86
CA THR A 126 -3.29 -6.55 14.65
C THR A 126 -3.20 -8.00 15.11
N THR A 127 -4.34 -8.67 15.22
CA THR A 127 -4.37 -10.11 15.49
C THR A 127 -3.61 -10.79 14.36
N ASP A 128 -2.66 -11.64 14.74
CA ASP A 128 -1.77 -12.37 13.86
C ASP A 128 -2.48 -12.79 12.57
N VAL A 129 -1.79 -12.60 11.45
CA VAL A 129 -2.14 -13.09 10.12
C VAL A 129 -2.86 -14.42 10.23
N ILE A 130 -4.18 -14.42 10.03
CA ILE A 130 -4.89 -15.64 9.69
C ILE A 130 -4.39 -15.99 8.29
N SER A 131 -3.37 -16.85 8.25
CA SER A 131 -3.09 -17.73 7.13
C SER A 131 -4.32 -18.63 6.95
N GLY A 132 -5.34 -18.07 6.31
CA GLY A 132 -6.64 -18.68 6.05
C GLY A 132 -7.01 -18.55 4.59
N GLY A 133 -6.01 -18.58 3.71
CA GLY A 133 -6.22 -19.00 2.34
C GLY A 133 -6.40 -20.51 2.36
N GLY A 134 -7.65 -20.98 2.35
CA GLY A 134 -7.99 -22.36 2.07
C GLY A 134 -7.61 -22.73 0.64
N ALA A 135 -6.32 -22.78 0.34
CA ALA A 135 -5.81 -23.57 -0.76
C ALA A 135 -5.71 -25.00 -0.21
N SER A 136 -6.68 -25.84 -0.56
CA SER A 136 -6.54 -27.29 -0.41
C SER A 136 -5.30 -27.71 -1.16
N ILE A 137 -4.20 -27.94 -0.45
CA ILE A 137 -3.07 -28.67 -1.00
C ILE A 137 -3.59 -30.09 -1.14
N ILE A 138 -3.93 -30.49 -2.37
CA ILE A 138 -4.09 -31.89 -2.69
C ILE A 138 -2.76 -32.53 -2.33
N ALA A 139 -2.72 -33.19 -1.17
CA ALA A 139 -1.64 -34.07 -0.80
C ALA A 139 -1.62 -35.15 -1.87
N GLY A 140 -0.69 -35.01 -2.83
CA GLY A 140 -0.47 -36.01 -3.86
C GLY A 140 -0.25 -37.34 -3.18
N ASN A 141 -1.20 -38.26 -3.39
CA ASN A 141 -1.19 -39.62 -2.89
C ASN A 141 0.21 -40.22 -3.09
N SER A 142 0.91 -40.49 -1.99
CA SER A 142 2.18 -41.19 -2.01
C SER A 142 1.93 -42.56 -2.65
N ARG A 143 2.50 -42.79 -3.83
CA ARG A 143 2.45 -44.09 -4.50
C ARG A 143 3.09 -45.13 -3.58
N PRO A 144 2.37 -46.12 -3.05
CA PRO A 144 2.98 -47.13 -2.20
C PRO A 144 3.42 -48.30 -3.07
N TYR A 145 4.34 -48.09 -4.02
CA TYR A 145 4.98 -49.19 -4.75
C TYR A 145 6.43 -48.85 -5.06
N GLY A 146 7.26 -48.96 -4.02
CA GLY A 146 8.70 -49.13 -4.14
C GLY A 146 9.02 -50.61 -4.38
N ARG A 147 10.02 -50.86 -5.20
CA ARG A 147 10.43 -52.13 -5.84
C ARG A 147 10.99 -53.20 -4.88
N ASP A 148 10.54 -53.21 -3.62
CA ASP A 148 11.11 -53.99 -2.51
C ASP A 148 10.14 -55.06 -1.96
N GLN A 149 8.96 -55.24 -2.57
CA GLN A 149 7.98 -56.28 -2.19
C GLN A 149 7.84 -57.43 -3.22
N LEU A 150 8.83 -57.65 -4.09
CA LEU A 150 8.85 -58.76 -5.06
C LEU A 150 9.82 -59.91 -4.68
N GLN A 151 10.17 -60.06 -3.41
CA GLN A 151 10.91 -61.22 -2.93
C GLN A 151 10.12 -61.91 -1.83
N HIS A 152 9.12 -62.70 -2.22
CA HIS A 152 8.64 -63.91 -1.53
C HIS A 152 7.48 -64.50 -2.34
N LEU A 153 7.82 -65.26 -3.38
CA LEU A 153 7.01 -66.34 -3.95
C LEU A 153 7.96 -67.50 -4.26
#